data_AF-M2YR09-F1
#
_entry.id   AF-M2YR09-F1
#
_cell.length_a   1.000
_cell.length_b   1.000
_cell.length_c   1.000
_cell.angle_alpha   90.00
_cell.angle_beta   90.00
_cell.angle_gamma   90.00
#
_symmetry.space_group_name_H-M   'P 1'
#
loop_
_entity.id
_entity.type
_entity.pdbx_description
1 polymer ?
#
loop_
_entity_poly.entity_id
_entity_poly.type
_entity_poly.pdbx_seq_one_letter_code
_entity_poly.pdbx_strand_id
1 'polypeptide(L)'
;MSTTRTAVPNPRHGATSLTDLAAAADEHTVADVHQGQVFLGILHRENDSVSAALTTAETCARIERGSGSVAAAQRYESEVRRLRETQRELHCMIANLRARFATSGS
;
A
#
# COMPACT_ATOMS: atom_id res chain seq x y z
N MET A 1 62.27 -24.06 -17.40
CA MET A 1 61.44 -24.32 -16.20
C MET A 1 61.16 -23.01 -15.50
N SER A 2 60.04 -22.97 -14.77
CA SER A 2 59.52 -21.88 -13.91
C SER A 2 58.62 -20.85 -14.59
N THR A 3 57.33 -21.20 -14.55
CA THR A 3 56.15 -20.38 -14.77
C THR A 3 55.87 -19.50 -13.53
N THR A 4 55.78 -18.18 -13.70
CA THR A 4 55.22 -17.30 -12.66
C THR A 4 53.74 -17.05 -12.98
N ARG A 5 52.90 -17.73 -12.22
CA ARG A 5 51.44 -17.62 -12.20
C ARG A 5 51.06 -16.27 -11.56
N THR A 6 50.67 -15.29 -12.37
CA THR A 6 50.04 -14.06 -11.87
C THR A 6 48.64 -14.42 -11.39
N ALA A 7 48.44 -14.37 -10.07
CA ALA A 7 47.16 -14.60 -9.44
C ALA A 7 46.18 -13.48 -9.81
N VAL A 8 45.03 -13.87 -10.34
CA VAL A 8 43.86 -13.00 -10.53
C VAL A 8 43.35 -12.60 -9.14
N PRO A 9 43.11 -11.30 -8.84
CA PRO A 9 42.41 -10.93 -7.63
C PRO A 9 40.95 -11.38 -7.77
N ASN A 10 40.57 -12.36 -6.96
CA ASN A 10 39.23 -12.92 -6.87
C ASN A 10 38.30 -11.91 -6.15
N PRO A 11 37.19 -11.44 -6.76
CA PRO A 11 36.24 -10.57 -6.09
C PRO A 11 35.25 -11.44 -5.30
N ARG A 12 35.75 -12.06 -4.22
CA ARG A 12 34.93 -12.80 -3.26
C ARG A 12 35.42 -12.51 -1.85
N HIS A 13 35.36 -11.25 -1.45
CA HIS A 13 35.21 -10.92 -0.04
C HIS A 13 33.74 -10.63 0.20
N GLY A 14 33.05 -11.65 0.69
CA GLY A 14 31.72 -11.49 1.24
C GLY A 14 31.78 -10.50 2.39
N ALA A 15 30.86 -9.54 2.36
CA ALA A 15 30.56 -8.63 3.46
C ALA A 15 30.45 -9.43 4.76
N THR A 16 31.49 -9.39 5.58
CA THR A 16 31.57 -10.06 6.88
C THR A 16 32.10 -9.10 7.95
N SER A 17 32.01 -7.79 7.69
CA SER A 17 32.13 -6.79 8.74
C SER A 17 30.77 -6.61 9.42
N LEU A 18 30.74 -6.58 10.75
CA LEU A 18 29.54 -6.25 11.52
C LEU A 18 28.96 -4.88 11.09
N THR A 19 29.81 -3.98 10.60
CA THR A 19 29.41 -2.68 10.06
C THR A 19 28.66 -2.81 8.74
N ASP A 20 29.08 -3.72 7.85
CA ASP A 20 28.38 -3.97 6.58
C ASP A 20 27.02 -4.63 6.83
N LEU A 21 26.96 -5.51 7.85
CA LEU A 21 25.72 -6.16 8.27
C LEU A 21 24.74 -5.16 8.89
N ALA A 22 25.24 -4.21 9.69
CA ALA A 22 24.44 -3.12 10.26
C ALA A 22 23.95 -2.15 9.19
N ALA A 23 24.79 -1.79 8.22
CA ALA A 23 24.41 -0.93 7.10
C ALA A 23 23.37 -1.59 6.18
N ALA A 24 23.52 -2.89 5.91
CA ALA A 24 22.53 -3.65 5.13
C ALA A 24 21.19 -3.81 5.87
N ALA A 25 21.21 -3.97 7.19
CA ALA A 25 20.00 -4.01 8.01
C ALA A 25 19.29 -2.64 8.06
N ASP A 26 20.05 -1.55 8.11
CA ASP A 26 19.53 -0.18 8.06
C ASP A 26 18.91 0.13 6.69
N GLU A 27 19.60 -0.22 5.59
CA GLU A 27 19.09 -0.05 4.23
C GLU A 27 17.81 -0.85 3.97
N HIS A 28 17.74 -2.09 4.47
CA HIS A 28 16.52 -2.90 4.40
C HIS A 28 15.36 -2.25 5.17
N THR A 29 15.63 -1.70 6.36
CA THR A 29 14.61 -1.03 7.18
C THR A 29 14.08 0.24 6.48
N VAL A 30 14.97 1.02 5.87
CA VAL A 30 14.60 2.21 5.08
C VAL A 30 13.79 1.81 3.84
N ALA A 31 14.17 0.74 3.15
CA ALA A 31 13.44 0.23 2.00
C ALA A 31 12.01 -0.22 2.39
N ASP A 32 11.85 -0.91 3.53
CA ASP A 32 10.55 -1.34 4.04
C ASP A 32 9.64 -0.15 4.40
N VAL A 33 10.21 0.89 5.04
CA VAL A 33 9.49 2.12 5.36
C VAL A 33 9.07 2.86 4.08
N HIS A 34 9.96 2.94 3.08
CA HIS A 34 9.65 3.59 1.81
C HIS A 34 8.54 2.84 1.05
N GLN A 35 8.61 1.51 0.96
CA GLN A 35 7.55 0.69 0.38
C GLN A 35 6.22 0.88 1.13
N GLY A 36 6.27 0.94 2.46
CA GLY A 36 5.12 1.26 3.30
C GLY A 36 4.44 2.57 2.95
N GLN A 37 5.22 3.63 2.72
CA GLN A 37 4.71 4.93 2.30
C GLN A 37 4.08 4.89 0.91
N VAL A 38 4.67 4.16 -0.04
CA VAL A 38 4.09 3.96 -1.38
C VAL A 38 2.74 3.27 -1.29
N PHE A 39 2.64 2.18 -0.52
CA PHE A 39 1.37 1.48 -0.32
C PHE A 39 0.33 2.35 0.36
N LEU A 40 0.70 3.15 1.37
CA LEU A 40 -0.21 4.12 1.98
C LEU A 40 -0.73 5.14 0.95
N GLY A 41 0.13 5.64 0.07
CA GLY A 41 -0.27 6.56 -0.99
C GLY A 41 -1.30 5.95 -1.95
N ILE A 42 -1.11 4.68 -2.33
CA ILE A 42 -2.06 3.93 -3.15
C ILE A 42 -3.40 3.76 -2.44
N LEU A 43 -3.38 3.32 -1.17
CA LEU A 43 -4.60 3.12 -0.38
C LEU A 43 -5.38 4.42 -0.17
N HIS A 44 -4.70 5.55 0.02
CA HIS A 44 -5.34 6.85 0.10
C HIS A 44 -6.03 7.25 -1.20
N ARG A 45 -5.35 7.10 -2.34
CA ARG A 45 -5.95 7.40 -3.64
C ARG A 45 -7.16 6.51 -3.94
N GLU A 46 -7.08 5.23 -3.57
CA GLU A 46 -8.21 4.32 -3.72
C GLU A 46 -9.38 4.72 -2.83
N ASN A 47 -9.12 5.09 -1.58
CA ASN A 47 -10.15 5.58 -0.66
C ASN A 47 -10.82 6.87 -1.18
N ASP A 48 -10.06 7.78 -1.77
CA ASP A 48 -10.59 9.00 -2.38
C ASP A 48 -11.50 8.65 -3.57
N SER A 49 -11.09 7.68 -4.39
CA SER A 49 -11.86 7.19 -5.54
C SER A 49 -13.18 6.53 -5.11
N VAL A 50 -13.14 5.67 -4.09
CA VAL A 50 -14.34 5.04 -3.50
C VAL A 50 -15.26 6.10 -2.86
N SER A 51 -14.70 7.12 -2.22
CA SER A 51 -15.48 8.22 -1.61
C SER A 51 -16.22 9.06 -2.67
N ALA A 52 -15.57 9.33 -3.81
CA ALA A 52 -16.21 10.00 -4.94
C ALA A 52 -17.32 9.14 -5.57
N ALA A 53 -17.06 7.83 -5.74
CA ALA A 53 -18.05 6.88 -6.23
C ALA A 53 -19.27 6.78 -5.29
N LEU A 54 -19.06 6.76 -3.98
CA LEU A 54 -20.13 6.78 -2.98
C LEU A 54 -21.03 8.01 -3.13
N THR A 55 -20.43 9.19 -3.20
CA THR A 55 -21.16 10.45 -3.36
C THR A 55 -22.03 10.44 -4.61
N THR A 56 -21.49 9.88 -5.70
CA THR A 56 -22.20 9.73 -6.97
C THR A 56 -23.37 8.76 -6.84
N ALA A 57 -23.13 7.56 -6.30
CA ALA A 57 -24.16 6.53 -6.14
C ALA A 57 -25.29 6.98 -5.20
N GLU A 58 -24.97 7.66 -4.09
CA GLU A 58 -25.96 8.23 -3.18
C GLU A 58 -26.80 9.32 -3.85
N THR A 59 -26.18 10.16 -4.68
CA THR A 59 -26.88 11.19 -5.46
C THR A 59 -27.83 10.56 -6.48
N CYS A 60 -27.37 9.56 -7.22
CA CYS A 60 -28.20 8.82 -8.18
C CYS A 60 -29.37 8.11 -7.49
N ALA A 61 -29.14 7.43 -6.36
CA ALA A 61 -30.20 6.80 -5.58
C ALA A 61 -31.28 7.81 -5.18
N ARG A 62 -30.89 8.99 -4.71
CA ARG A 62 -31.81 10.06 -4.34
C ARG A 62 -32.62 10.58 -5.54
N ILE A 63 -31.99 10.78 -6.68
CA ILE A 63 -32.66 11.23 -7.92
C ILE A 63 -33.68 10.19 -8.37
N GLU A 64 -33.29 8.92 -8.44
CA GLU A 64 -34.18 7.83 -8.90
C GLU A 64 -35.35 7.57 -7.95
N ARG A 65 -35.17 7.76 -6.64
CA ARG A 65 -36.32 7.77 -5.70
C ARG A 65 -37.26 8.93 -6.01
N GLY A 66 -36.74 10.12 -6.27
CA GLY A 66 -37.52 11.30 -6.60
C GLY A 66 -38.29 11.18 -7.92
N SER A 67 -37.76 10.42 -8.89
CA SER A 67 -38.40 10.14 -10.17
C SER A 67 -39.42 8.99 -10.11
N GLY A 68 -39.50 8.26 -9.00
CA GLY A 68 -40.39 7.10 -8.82
C GLY A 68 -39.83 5.78 -9.36
N SER A 69 -38.57 5.74 -9.79
CA SER A 69 -37.91 4.54 -10.31
C SER A 69 -37.33 3.67 -9.18
N VAL A 70 -38.17 2.83 -8.58
CA VAL A 70 -37.79 1.98 -7.44
C VAL A 70 -36.63 1.03 -7.78
N ALA A 71 -36.68 0.39 -8.95
CA ALA A 71 -35.65 -0.56 -9.37
C ALA A 71 -34.29 0.11 -9.62
N ALA A 72 -34.26 1.34 -10.14
CA ALA A 72 -33.01 2.08 -10.31
C ALA A 72 -32.46 2.56 -8.96
N ALA A 73 -33.32 3.10 -8.08
CA ALA A 73 -32.93 3.49 -6.73
C ALA A 73 -32.30 2.33 -5.94
N GLN A 74 -32.93 1.14 -5.96
CA GLN A 74 -32.42 -0.05 -5.26
C GLN A 74 -31.05 -0.51 -5.78
N ARG A 75 -30.79 -0.40 -7.09
CA ARG A 75 -29.48 -0.71 -7.67
C ARG A 75 -28.40 0.22 -7.12
N TYR A 76 -28.64 1.52 -7.13
CA TYR A 76 -27.69 2.48 -6.55
C TYR A 76 -27.51 2.28 -5.03
N GLU A 77 -28.57 1.94 -4.30
CA GLU A 77 -28.47 1.61 -2.87
C GLU A 77 -27.66 0.34 -2.59
N SER A 78 -27.75 -0.67 -3.46
CA SER A 78 -26.87 -1.84 -3.36
C SER A 78 -25.41 -1.48 -3.63
N GLU A 79 -25.14 -0.62 -4.60
CA GLU A 79 -23.79 -0.16 -4.89
C GLU A 79 -23.22 0.69 -3.75
N VAL A 80 -24.03 1.57 -3.13
CA VAL A 80 -23.64 2.32 -1.93
C VAL A 80 -23.25 1.38 -0.78
N ARG A 81 -24.01 0.30 -0.56
CA ARG A 81 -23.66 -0.70 0.48
C ARG A 81 -22.31 -1.36 0.20
N ARG A 82 -22.11 -1.83 -1.04
CA ARG A 82 -20.85 -2.43 -1.48
C ARG A 82 -19.67 -1.48 -1.31
N LEU A 83 -19.80 -0.24 -1.77
CA LEU A 83 -18.75 0.77 -1.67
C LEU A 83 -18.43 1.13 -0.21
N ARG A 84 -19.42 1.17 0.69
CA ARG A 84 -19.19 1.38 2.13
C ARG A 84 -18.41 0.24 2.77
N GLU A 85 -18.65 -1.01 2.35
CA GLU A 85 -17.87 -2.17 2.81
C GLU A 85 -16.42 -2.04 2.34
N THR A 86 -16.19 -1.74 1.06
CA THR A 86 -14.84 -1.48 0.52
C THR A 86 -14.15 -0.32 1.26
N GLN A 87 -14.85 0.77 1.54
CA GLN A 87 -14.29 1.91 2.26
C GLN A 87 -13.85 1.55 3.68
N ARG A 88 -14.63 0.69 4.38
CA ARG A 88 -14.24 0.19 5.70
C ARG A 88 -12.97 -0.65 5.63
N GLU A 89 -12.87 -1.55 4.65
CA GLU A 89 -11.67 -2.36 4.44
C GLU A 89 -10.43 -1.49 4.18
N LEU A 90 -10.56 -0.47 3.32
CA LEU A 90 -9.48 0.49 3.05
C LEU A 90 -9.05 1.23 4.31
N HIS A 91 -10.00 1.71 5.12
CA HIS A 91 -9.68 2.35 6.41
C HIS A 91 -8.95 1.40 7.36
N CYS A 92 -9.35 0.12 7.43
CA CYS A 92 -8.65 -0.88 8.23
C CYS A 92 -7.22 -1.13 7.71
N MET A 93 -7.03 -1.25 6.39
CA MET A 93 -5.70 -1.44 5.79
C MET A 93 -4.78 -0.24 6.06
N ILE A 94 -5.29 0.99 5.90
CA ILE A 94 -4.55 2.22 6.19
C ILE A 94 -4.15 2.27 7.67
N ALA A 95 -5.08 1.98 8.58
CA ALA A 95 -4.80 1.98 10.01
C ALA A 95 -3.76 0.93 10.39
N ASN A 96 -3.87 -0.29 9.86
CA ASN A 96 -2.92 -1.37 10.11
C ASN A 96 -1.52 -1.04 9.59
N LEU A 97 -1.43 -0.48 8.39
CA LEU A 97 -0.15 -0.11 7.79
C LEU A 97 0.52 1.03 8.55
N ARG A 98 -0.25 2.04 8.97
CA ARG A 98 0.25 3.12 9.85
C ARG A 98 0.74 2.58 11.19
N ALA A 99 -0.02 1.69 11.83
CA ALA A 99 0.35 1.11 13.12
C ALA A 99 1.69 0.35 13.04
N ARG A 100 1.89 -0.45 11.98
CA ARG A 100 3.15 -1.19 11.74
C ARG A 100 4.38 -0.29 11.66
N PHE A 101 4.27 0.89 11.04
CA PHE A 101 5.40 1.80 10.91
C PHE A 101 5.52 2.81 12.06
N ALA A 102 4.48 3.01 12.86
CA ALA A 102 4.56 3.82 14.07
C ALA A 102 5.38 3.13 15.18
N THR A 103 5.38 1.80 15.23
CA THR A 103 6.10 1.00 16.24
C THR A 103 7.58 0.76 15.91
N SER A 104 8.02 0.98 14.67
CA SER A 104 9.40 0.73 14.25
C SER A 104 10.36 1.91 14.49
N GLY A 105 9.86 3.02 15.05
CA GLY A 105 10.64 4.24 15.32
C GLY A 105 10.90 4.54 16.80
N SER A 106 10.79 3.55 17.69
CA SER A 106 11.02 3.70 19.14
C SER A 106 12.18 2.86 19.66
#